data_AF-A0A2Z6RYD4-F1
#
_entry.id   AF-A0A2Z6RYD4-F1
#
_cell.length_a   1.000
_cell.length_b   1.000
_cell.length_c   1.000
_cell.angle_alpha   90.00
_cell.angle_beta   90.00
_cell.angle_gamma   90.00
#
_symmetry.space_group_name_H-M   'P 1'
#
loop_
_entity.id
_entity.type
_entity.pdbx_description
1 polymer ?
#
loop_
_entity_poly.entity_id
_entity_poly.type
_entity_poly.pdbx_seq_one_letter_code
_entity_poly.pdbx_strand_id
1 'polypeptide(L)'
;MTTTNKQEVLVFGEIRHAKKLLEEMKGRYEFKEFNSTKNDFLLEGTTKYENVAAILLAHGADQIIDKFDTETLDALSPAVNVILVIGNASELVDVKAATENGVFVADTSTKTQSTEEEIETDILENLDFALITGVPKNPVNEIEKVAKAAADKAVNIVSSAGEIEELDYSDLQIQL
;
A
#
# COMPACT_ATOMS: atom_id res chain seq x y z
N MET A 1 24.17 6.29 13.33
CA MET A 1 24.25 5.51 12.09
C MET A 1 22.89 5.64 11.43
N THR A 2 22.74 6.49 10.42
CA THR A 2 21.48 6.58 9.67
C THR A 2 21.43 5.38 8.76
N THR A 3 20.75 4.32 9.17
CA THR A 3 20.35 3.25 8.26
C THR A 3 19.48 3.91 7.19
N THR A 4 19.94 3.93 5.95
CA THR A 4 19.12 4.33 4.81
C THR A 4 17.99 3.31 4.73
N ASN A 5 16.84 3.57 5.38
CA ASN A 5 15.69 2.68 5.33
C ASN A 5 15.23 2.63 3.88
N LYS A 6 15.36 1.45 3.28
CA LYS A 6 14.79 1.20 1.95
C LYS A 6 13.27 1.31 2.08
N GLN A 7 12.61 1.84 1.04
CA GLN A 7 11.16 1.77 0.99
C GLN A 7 10.74 0.30 0.96
N GLU A 8 9.71 -0.02 1.74
CA GLU A 8 9.21 -1.38 1.87
C GLU A 8 8.01 -1.59 0.95
N VAL A 9 7.96 -2.77 0.33
CA VAL A 9 6.88 -3.24 -0.54
C VAL A 9 6.33 -4.52 0.06
N LEU A 10 5.02 -4.56 0.28
CA LEU A 10 4.34 -5.77 0.73
C LEU A 10 3.78 -6.54 -0.48
N VAL A 11 4.17 -7.80 -0.63
CA VAL A 11 3.75 -8.66 -1.73
C VAL A 11 2.79 -9.73 -1.23
N PHE A 12 1.65 -9.83 -1.90
CA PHE A 12 0.72 -10.95 -1.76
C PHE A 12 0.85 -11.85 -2.97
N GLY A 13 1.16 -13.13 -2.76
CA GLY A 13 1.40 -14.08 -3.85
C GLY A 13 2.85 -14.04 -4.35
N GLU A 14 3.08 -14.52 -5.59
CA GLU A 14 4.43 -14.70 -6.15
C GLU A 14 4.56 -14.12 -7.57
N ILE A 15 5.74 -13.55 -7.86
CA ILE A 15 6.22 -13.24 -9.21
C ILE A 15 6.98 -14.45 -9.77
N ARG A 16 6.49 -15.06 -10.84
CA ARG A 16 6.94 -16.36 -11.34
C ARG A 16 7.95 -16.27 -12.48
N HIS A 17 7.84 -15.26 -13.34
CA HIS A 17 8.55 -15.14 -14.61
C HIS A 17 9.58 -14.00 -14.60
N ALA A 18 9.22 -12.80 -14.15
CA ALA A 18 10.07 -11.59 -14.12
C ALA A 18 11.09 -11.59 -12.97
N LYS A 19 11.67 -12.75 -12.65
CA LYS A 19 12.59 -12.94 -11.51
C LYS A 19 13.81 -12.04 -11.58
N LYS A 20 14.35 -11.82 -12.79
CA LYS A 20 15.54 -10.98 -12.99
C LYS A 20 15.29 -9.55 -12.50
N LEU A 21 14.21 -8.94 -12.97
CA LEU A 21 13.85 -7.57 -12.58
C LEU A 21 13.52 -7.48 -11.08
N LEU A 22 12.81 -8.48 -10.54
CA LEU A 22 12.52 -8.55 -9.11
C LEU A 22 13.82 -8.54 -8.27
N GLU A 23 14.83 -9.32 -8.64
CA GLU A 23 16.10 -9.35 -7.93
C GLU A 23 16.85 -8.01 -8.02
N GLU A 24 16.80 -7.34 -9.19
CA GLU A 24 17.33 -5.98 -9.34
C GLU A 24 16.59 -4.97 -8.43
N MET A 25 15.27 -5.11 -8.29
CA MET A 25 14.47 -4.27 -7.39
C MET A 25 14.74 -4.55 -5.92
N LYS A 26 14.97 -5.80 -5.49
CA LYS A 26 15.38 -6.14 -4.12
C LYS A 26 16.72 -5.49 -3.72
N GLY A 27 17.57 -5.16 -4.70
CA GLY A 27 18.75 -4.34 -4.50
C GLY A 27 18.42 -2.92 -3.98
N ARG A 28 17.29 -2.35 -4.41
CA ARG A 28 16.86 -0.97 -4.15
C ARG A 28 15.81 -0.84 -3.04
N TYR A 29 14.87 -1.78 -3.00
CA TYR A 29 13.72 -1.79 -2.07
C TYR A 29 13.74 -3.02 -1.18
N GLU A 30 12.99 -2.97 -0.10
CA GLU A 30 12.76 -4.15 0.74
C GLU A 30 11.42 -4.78 0.38
N PHE A 31 11.42 -6.04 -0.05
CA PHE A 31 10.21 -6.79 -0.36
C PHE A 31 9.86 -7.69 0.82
N LYS A 32 8.67 -7.49 1.38
CA LYS A 32 8.09 -8.30 2.45
C LYS A 32 6.99 -9.17 1.85
N GLU A 33 7.09 -10.47 2.03
CA GLU A 33 6.06 -11.41 1.54
C GLU A 33 5.01 -11.64 2.62
N PHE A 34 3.74 -11.52 2.25
CA PHE A 34 2.62 -11.84 3.12
C PHE A 34 2.13 -13.26 2.86
N ASN A 35 2.28 -14.13 3.86
CA ASN A 35 1.97 -15.57 3.77
C ASN A 35 0.96 -16.03 4.85
N SER A 36 0.16 -15.10 5.38
CA SER A 36 -0.81 -15.35 6.48
C SER A 36 -2.26 -15.17 6.00
N THR A 37 -3.22 -15.10 6.92
CA THR A 37 -4.63 -14.90 6.58
C THR A 37 -5.03 -13.42 6.63
N LYS A 38 -6.14 -13.07 5.98
CA LYS A 38 -6.76 -11.75 6.10
C LYS A 38 -6.97 -11.29 7.55
N ASN A 39 -7.38 -12.19 8.44
CA ASN A 39 -7.57 -11.84 9.86
C ASN A 39 -6.24 -11.46 10.53
N ASP A 40 -5.14 -12.13 10.19
CA ASP A 40 -3.81 -11.75 10.68
C ASP A 40 -3.40 -10.38 10.14
N PHE A 41 -3.77 -10.09 8.88
CA PHE A 41 -3.54 -8.77 8.29
C PHE A 41 -4.33 -7.67 9.02
N LEU A 42 -5.59 -7.91 9.38
CA LEU A 42 -6.39 -6.93 10.12
C LEU A 42 -5.88 -6.70 11.55
N LEU A 43 -5.27 -7.72 12.17
CA LEU A 43 -4.74 -7.63 13.54
C LEU A 43 -3.37 -6.95 13.61
N GLU A 44 -2.45 -7.31 12.71
CA GLU A 44 -1.05 -6.86 12.77
C GLU A 44 -0.68 -5.89 11.65
N GLY A 45 -1.57 -5.67 10.67
CA GLY A 45 -1.23 -5.01 9.41
C GLY A 45 -0.70 -3.60 9.60
N THR A 46 -1.34 -2.81 10.47
CA THR A 46 -0.96 -1.42 10.70
C THR A 46 0.40 -1.29 11.38
N THR A 47 0.74 -2.18 12.32
CA THR A 47 1.97 -2.08 13.14
C THR A 47 3.15 -2.80 12.50
N LYS A 48 2.92 -3.98 11.93
CA LYS A 48 3.97 -4.81 11.29
C LYS A 48 4.43 -4.26 9.95
N TYR A 49 3.54 -3.55 9.26
CA TYR A 49 3.78 -2.96 7.94
C TYR A 49 3.73 -1.43 7.99
N GLU A 50 4.09 -0.83 9.12
CA GLU A 50 4.05 0.63 9.33
C GLU A 50 4.84 1.41 8.26
N ASN A 51 5.94 0.84 7.76
CA ASN A 51 6.84 1.49 6.78
C ASN A 51 6.60 1.03 5.33
N VAL A 52 5.55 0.23 5.08
CA VAL A 52 5.19 -0.22 3.74
C VAL A 52 4.62 0.94 2.94
N ALA A 53 5.29 1.27 1.84
CA ALA A 53 4.90 2.35 0.95
C ALA A 53 3.99 1.88 -0.20
N ALA A 54 4.14 0.60 -0.60
CA ALA A 54 3.41 0.02 -1.71
C ALA A 54 3.00 -1.42 -1.44
N ILE A 55 1.87 -1.83 -2.00
CA ILE A 55 1.39 -3.21 -1.98
C ILE A 55 1.37 -3.74 -3.41
N LEU A 56 1.84 -4.97 -3.60
CA LEU A 56 1.77 -5.70 -4.86
C LEU A 56 0.92 -6.95 -4.68
N LEU A 57 -0.21 -7.02 -5.38
CA LEU A 57 -1.05 -8.22 -5.48
C LEU A 57 -0.61 -9.01 -6.72
N ALA A 58 0.24 -10.00 -6.50
CA ALA A 58 0.79 -10.87 -7.52
C ALA A 58 -0.06 -12.13 -7.71
N HIS A 59 0.44 -13.11 -8.46
CA HIS A 59 -0.28 -14.34 -8.73
C HIS A 59 -0.58 -15.11 -7.43
N GLY A 60 -1.87 -15.43 -7.22
CA GLY A 60 -2.36 -16.14 -6.04
C GLY A 60 -2.74 -15.23 -4.86
N ALA A 61 -2.67 -13.90 -5.02
CA ALA A 61 -3.12 -12.96 -3.99
C ALA A 61 -4.59 -13.16 -3.57
N ASP A 62 -5.45 -13.55 -4.52
CA ASP A 62 -6.86 -13.88 -4.31
C ASP A 62 -7.06 -14.98 -3.26
N GLN A 63 -6.15 -15.94 -3.18
CA GLN A 63 -6.25 -17.04 -2.22
C GLN A 63 -5.83 -16.64 -0.79
N ILE A 64 -5.18 -15.50 -0.64
CA ILE A 64 -4.58 -15.05 0.62
C ILE A 64 -5.49 -14.02 1.32
N ILE A 65 -5.93 -13.01 0.57
CA ILE A 65 -6.69 -11.88 1.11
C ILE A 65 -8.14 -11.85 0.62
N ASP A 66 -8.51 -12.69 -0.36
CA ASP A 66 -9.79 -12.68 -1.09
C ASP A 66 -10.05 -11.35 -1.80
N LYS A 67 -10.41 -10.31 -1.04
CA LYS A 67 -10.59 -8.95 -1.53
C LYS A 67 -10.13 -7.93 -0.48
N PHE A 68 -9.43 -6.91 -0.93
CA PHE A 68 -9.19 -5.66 -0.21
C PHE A 68 -10.48 -4.83 -0.20
N ASP A 69 -11.36 -5.14 0.74
CA ASP A 69 -12.54 -4.35 1.07
C ASP A 69 -12.20 -3.16 1.98
N THR A 70 -13.19 -2.34 2.29
CA THR A 70 -13.07 -1.17 3.15
C THR A 70 -12.36 -1.44 4.47
N GLU A 71 -12.68 -2.54 5.17
CA GLU A 71 -12.07 -2.84 6.48
C GLU A 71 -10.57 -3.14 6.34
N THR A 72 -10.20 -3.87 5.29
CA THR A 72 -8.80 -4.17 4.97
C THR A 72 -8.02 -2.91 4.59
N LEU A 73 -8.67 -2.00 3.86
CA LEU A 73 -8.07 -0.74 3.43
C LEU A 73 -7.92 0.26 4.57
N ASP A 74 -8.85 0.28 5.52
CA ASP A 74 -8.78 1.12 6.72
C ASP A 74 -7.70 0.62 7.70
N ALA A 75 -7.40 -0.68 7.70
CA ALA A 75 -6.31 -1.26 8.48
C ALA A 75 -4.91 -0.98 7.92
N LEU A 76 -4.80 -0.38 6.72
CA LEU A 76 -3.52 -0.07 6.11
C LEU A 76 -2.74 0.97 6.92
N SER A 77 -1.41 0.81 6.95
CA SER A 77 -0.54 1.88 7.41
C SER A 77 -0.79 3.14 6.59
N PRO A 78 -0.77 4.34 7.22
CA PRO A 78 -0.84 5.61 6.49
C PRO A 78 0.33 5.83 5.52
N ALA A 79 1.41 5.05 5.63
CA ALA A 79 2.52 5.09 4.68
C ALA A 79 2.16 4.46 3.31
N VAL A 80 1.14 3.59 3.26
CA VAL A 80 0.72 2.93 2.02
C VAL A 80 0.05 3.94 1.11
N ASN A 81 0.66 4.15 -0.04
CA ASN A 81 0.20 5.13 -1.01
C ASN A 81 -0.31 4.47 -2.31
N VAL A 82 0.13 3.25 -2.61
CA VAL A 82 -0.22 2.57 -3.85
C VAL A 82 -0.44 1.06 -3.68
N ILE A 83 -1.44 0.54 -4.38
CA ILE A 83 -1.71 -0.88 -4.57
C ILE A 83 -1.61 -1.20 -6.07
N LEU A 84 -0.72 -2.12 -6.42
CA LEU A 84 -0.53 -2.62 -7.78
C LEU A 84 -1.05 -4.04 -7.90
N VAL A 85 -1.80 -4.34 -8.95
CA VAL A 85 -2.50 -5.62 -9.10
C VAL A 85 -2.12 -6.29 -10.42
N ILE A 86 -1.70 -7.55 -10.36
CA ILE A 86 -1.62 -8.42 -11.54
C ILE A 86 -3.03 -8.95 -11.82
N GLY A 87 -3.59 -8.59 -12.96
CA GLY A 87 -4.97 -8.91 -13.34
C GLY A 87 -5.88 -7.69 -13.20
N ASN A 88 -7.12 -7.91 -12.73
CA ASN A 88 -8.14 -6.88 -12.63
C ASN A 88 -8.30 -6.38 -11.20
N ALA A 89 -7.98 -5.11 -10.96
CA ALA A 89 -8.08 -4.52 -9.63
C ALA A 89 -9.52 -4.50 -9.11
N SER A 90 -10.53 -4.39 -9.98
CA SER A 90 -11.93 -4.33 -9.54
C SER A 90 -12.42 -5.62 -8.87
N GLU A 91 -11.76 -6.74 -9.17
CA GLU A 91 -12.06 -8.04 -8.56
C GLU A 91 -11.42 -8.17 -7.18
N LEU A 92 -10.19 -7.67 -7.02
CA LEU A 92 -9.37 -7.86 -5.81
C LEU A 92 -9.36 -6.68 -4.85
N VAL A 93 -9.78 -5.49 -5.29
CA VAL A 93 -9.73 -4.25 -4.50
C VAL A 93 -11.04 -3.49 -4.68
N ASP A 94 -11.59 -2.99 -3.57
CA ASP A 94 -12.61 -1.94 -3.65
C ASP A 94 -11.95 -0.61 -4.03
N VAL A 95 -11.92 -0.32 -5.32
CA VAL A 95 -11.30 0.88 -5.90
C VAL A 95 -11.90 2.16 -5.31
N LYS A 96 -13.18 2.15 -4.95
CA LYS A 96 -13.83 3.31 -4.36
C LYS A 96 -13.30 3.53 -2.95
N ALA A 97 -13.31 2.48 -2.12
CA ALA A 97 -12.79 2.57 -0.76
C ALA A 97 -11.29 2.90 -0.74
N ALA A 98 -10.50 2.41 -1.71
CA ALA A 98 -9.09 2.74 -1.84
C ALA A 98 -8.90 4.24 -2.17
N THR A 99 -9.76 4.78 -3.05
CA THR A 99 -9.76 6.22 -3.38
C THR A 99 -10.11 7.06 -2.16
N GLU A 100 -11.13 6.68 -1.39
CA GLU A 100 -11.52 7.36 -0.15
C GLU A 100 -10.42 7.28 0.93
N ASN A 101 -9.60 6.23 0.89
CA ASN A 101 -8.42 6.07 1.75
C ASN A 101 -7.16 6.81 1.25
N GLY A 102 -7.23 7.49 0.10
CA GLY A 102 -6.09 8.19 -0.48
C GLY A 102 -5.04 7.26 -1.10
N VAL A 103 -5.42 6.03 -1.45
CA VAL A 103 -4.52 5.01 -2.02
C VAL A 103 -4.74 4.90 -3.52
N PHE A 104 -3.68 5.04 -4.30
CA PHE A 104 -3.72 4.80 -5.74
C PHE A 104 -3.84 3.31 -6.04
N VAL A 105 -4.63 2.95 -7.05
CA VAL A 105 -4.75 1.57 -7.51
C VAL A 105 -4.37 1.51 -8.97
N ALA A 106 -3.52 0.58 -9.37
CA ALA A 106 -3.18 0.31 -10.76
C ALA A 106 -3.18 -1.19 -11.03
N ASP A 107 -3.50 -1.58 -12.27
CA ASP A 107 -3.59 -3.00 -12.63
C ASP A 107 -3.08 -3.31 -14.03
N THR A 108 -3.07 -4.59 -14.39
CA THR A 108 -2.67 -5.08 -15.71
C THR A 108 -3.84 -5.61 -16.55
N SER A 109 -5.09 -5.29 -16.18
CA SER A 109 -6.31 -5.82 -16.82
C SER A 109 -6.42 -5.50 -18.31
N THR A 110 -5.81 -4.39 -18.72
CA THR A 110 -5.81 -3.91 -20.11
C THR A 110 -4.83 -4.67 -21.02
N LYS A 111 -3.98 -5.55 -20.45
CA LYS A 111 -2.90 -6.27 -21.16
C LYS A 111 -3.30 -7.68 -21.61
N THR A 112 -4.47 -7.81 -22.24
CA THR A 112 -5.07 -9.11 -22.61
C THR A 112 -4.30 -9.92 -23.66
N GLN A 113 -3.30 -9.34 -24.33
CA GLN A 113 -2.48 -9.99 -25.37
C GLN A 113 -1.00 -10.18 -24.97
N SER A 114 -0.64 -9.85 -23.74
CA SER A 114 0.74 -9.95 -23.25
C SER A 114 1.02 -11.32 -22.61
N THR A 115 2.28 -11.72 -22.62
CA THR A 115 2.76 -12.90 -21.88
C THR A 115 2.80 -12.63 -20.37
N GLU A 116 2.81 -13.68 -19.54
CA GLU A 116 2.91 -13.53 -18.08
C GLU A 116 4.20 -12.80 -17.65
N GLU A 117 5.32 -13.03 -18.35
CA GLU A 117 6.57 -12.31 -18.11
C GLU A 117 6.46 -10.81 -18.40
N GLU A 118 5.80 -10.44 -19.51
CA GLU A 118 5.57 -9.03 -19.85
C GLU A 118 4.64 -8.34 -18.85
N ILE A 119 3.60 -9.04 -18.38
CA ILE A 119 2.66 -8.54 -17.37
C ILE A 119 3.40 -8.29 -16.05
N GLU A 120 4.19 -9.25 -15.58
CA GLU A 120 4.98 -9.11 -14.36
C GLU A 120 6.07 -8.04 -14.50
N THR A 121 6.69 -7.91 -15.67
CA THR A 121 7.68 -6.86 -15.92
C THR A 121 7.03 -5.48 -15.86
N ASP A 122 5.91 -5.28 -16.54
CA ASP A 122 5.19 -4.00 -16.58
C ASP A 122 4.73 -3.56 -15.18
N ILE A 123 4.19 -4.48 -14.38
CA ILE A 123 3.74 -4.14 -13.02
C ILE A 123 4.92 -3.82 -12.10
N LEU A 124 6.07 -4.49 -12.25
CA LEU A 124 7.29 -4.20 -11.47
C LEU A 124 7.90 -2.85 -11.88
N GLU A 125 7.91 -2.52 -13.18
CA GLU A 125 8.32 -1.20 -13.65
C GLU A 125 7.36 -0.09 -13.17
N ASN A 126 6.07 -0.40 -13.10
CA ASN A 126 5.08 0.52 -12.54
C ASN A 126 5.27 0.71 -11.03
N LEU A 127 5.56 -0.36 -10.30
CA LEU A 127 5.92 -0.31 -8.88
C LEU A 127 7.16 0.57 -8.66
N ASP A 128 8.23 0.38 -9.44
CA ASP A 128 9.44 1.21 -9.36
C ASP A 128 9.10 2.69 -9.59
N PHE A 129 8.31 2.98 -10.62
CA PHE A 129 7.86 4.33 -10.91
C PHE A 129 7.02 4.94 -9.78
N ALA A 130 6.09 4.17 -9.21
CA ALA A 130 5.21 4.61 -8.14
C ALA A 130 5.99 4.88 -6.84
N LEU A 131 7.00 4.06 -6.52
CA LEU A 131 7.87 4.26 -5.34
C LEU A 131 8.72 5.53 -5.47
N ILE A 132 9.13 5.89 -6.70
CA ILE A 132 9.92 7.10 -6.97
C ILE A 132 9.04 8.36 -6.98
N THR A 133 7.85 8.29 -7.58
CA THR A 133 7.02 9.47 -7.87
C THR A 133 5.86 9.67 -6.89
N GLY A 134 5.50 8.63 -6.15
CA GLY A 134 4.29 8.59 -5.33
C GLY A 134 2.99 8.36 -6.13
N VAL A 135 3.04 8.13 -7.45
CA VAL A 135 1.84 7.89 -8.25
C VAL A 135 2.14 6.78 -9.27
N PRO A 136 1.30 5.73 -9.39
CA PRO A 136 1.51 4.72 -10.42
C PRO A 136 1.19 5.27 -11.82
N LYS A 137 1.73 4.62 -12.84
CA LYS A 137 1.31 4.78 -14.23
C LYS A 137 -0.11 4.24 -14.39
N ASN A 138 -0.96 5.02 -15.06
CA ASN A 138 -2.33 4.66 -15.43
C ASN A 138 -3.16 4.07 -14.27
N PRO A 139 -3.33 4.81 -13.15
CA PRO A 139 -4.19 4.34 -12.07
C PRO A 139 -5.61 4.12 -12.56
N VAL A 140 -6.28 3.11 -12.02
CA VAL A 140 -7.69 2.82 -12.29
C VAL A 140 -8.62 3.82 -11.61
N ASN A 141 -8.15 4.47 -10.54
CA ASN A 141 -8.85 5.54 -9.85
C ASN A 141 -8.42 6.94 -10.32
N GLU A 142 -9.34 7.90 -10.19
CA GLU A 142 -9.13 9.29 -10.61
C GLU A 142 -8.08 9.98 -9.72
N ILE A 143 -6.95 10.37 -10.32
CA ILE A 143 -5.78 10.91 -9.61
C ILE A 143 -6.15 12.08 -8.70
N GLU A 144 -6.97 13.02 -9.18
CA GLU A 144 -7.36 14.21 -8.42
C GLU A 144 -8.16 13.85 -7.16
N LYS A 145 -8.99 12.81 -7.22
CA LYS A 145 -9.79 12.35 -6.06
C LYS A 145 -8.91 11.69 -5.01
N VAL A 146 -7.98 10.84 -5.45
CA VAL A 146 -7.04 10.16 -4.56
C VAL A 146 -6.13 11.17 -3.86
N ALA A 147 -5.53 12.10 -4.62
CA ALA A 147 -4.63 13.11 -4.07
C ALA A 147 -5.34 14.00 -3.04
N LYS A 148 -6.60 14.37 -3.30
CA LYS A 148 -7.41 15.11 -2.33
C LYS A 148 -7.68 14.29 -1.06
N ALA A 149 -8.11 13.04 -1.20
CA ALA A 149 -8.38 12.17 -0.05
C ALA A 149 -7.12 11.91 0.80
N ALA A 150 -5.97 11.71 0.16
CA ALA A 150 -4.69 11.57 0.85
C ALA A 150 -4.32 12.84 1.64
N ALA A 151 -4.53 14.03 1.05
CA ALA A 151 -4.30 15.29 1.74
C ALA A 151 -5.26 15.47 2.92
N ASP A 152 -6.54 15.20 2.75
CA ASP A 152 -7.55 15.28 3.81
C ASP A 152 -7.21 14.31 4.97
N LYS A 153 -6.80 13.08 4.65
CA LYS A 153 -6.36 12.07 5.63
C LYS A 153 -5.12 12.52 6.40
N ALA A 154 -4.12 13.07 5.72
CA ALA A 154 -2.92 13.61 6.35
C ALA A 154 -3.24 14.76 7.31
N VAL A 155 -4.14 15.68 6.92
CA VAL A 155 -4.60 16.77 7.79
C VAL A 155 -5.31 16.24 9.03
N ASN A 156 -6.17 15.23 8.89
CA ASN A 156 -6.85 14.61 10.02
C ASN A 156 -5.87 13.94 11.00
N ILE A 157 -4.90 13.17 10.49
CA ILE A 157 -3.87 12.54 11.34
C ILE A 157 -3.08 13.59 12.13
N VAL A 158 -2.67 14.68 11.47
CA VAL A 158 -1.92 15.77 12.14
C VAL A 158 -2.79 16.48 13.17
N SER A 159 -4.06 16.73 12.87
CA SER A 159 -5.00 17.39 13.79
C SER A 159 -5.26 16.54 15.03
N SER A 160 -5.52 15.24 14.85
CA SER A 160 -5.72 14.30 15.96
C SER A 160 -4.44 14.07 16.79
N ALA A 161 -3.25 14.18 16.19
CA ALA A 161 -1.99 14.14 16.93
C ALA A 161 -1.73 15.42 17.74
N GLY A 162 -2.18 16.59 17.23
CA GLY A 162 -2.07 17.88 17.91
C GLY A 162 -2.99 18.01 19.14
N GLU A 163 -4.16 17.39 19.12
CA GLU A 163 -5.08 17.37 20.28
C GLU A 163 -4.55 16.55 21.48
N ILE A 164 -3.52 15.72 21.29
CA ILE A 164 -2.92 14.92 22.38
C ILE A 164 -1.89 15.72 23.19
N GLU A 165 -1.40 16.87 22.69
CA GLU A 165 -0.48 17.75 23.43
C GLU A 165 -1.18 18.75 24.36
N GLU A 166 -2.51 18.87 24.34
CA GLU A 166 -3.29 19.58 25.38
C GLU A 166 -3.71 18.62 26.51
N LEU A 167 -2.73 17.94 27.14
CA LEU A 167 -2.95 17.46 28.50
C LEU A 167 -2.94 18.68 29.44
N ASP A 168 -4.14 19.08 29.83
CA ASP A 168 -4.42 20.12 30.81
C ASP A 168 -3.70 19.82 32.15
N TYR A 169 -2.57 20.49 32.37
CA TYR A 169 -1.80 20.41 33.62
C TYR A 169 -2.49 21.12 34.81
N SER A 170 -3.72 21.60 34.66
CA SER A 170 -4.41 22.36 35.72
C SER A 170 -4.94 21.48 36.87
N ASP A 171 -4.92 20.15 36.75
CA ASP A 171 -5.39 19.21 37.78
C ASP A 171 -4.27 18.68 38.71
N LEU A 172 -3.02 19.14 38.57
CA LEU A 172 -1.94 18.86 39.56
C LEU A 172 -2.02 19.82 40.76
N GLN A 173 -3.13 19.79 41.48
CA GLN A 173 -3.17 20.21 42.88
C GLN A 173 -3.14 18.99 43.78
N ILE A 174 -1.95 18.63 44.28
CA ILE A 174 -1.86 17.88 45.54
C ILE A 174 -0.93 18.64 46.49
N GLN A 175 -1.52 18.90 47.65
CA GLN A 175 -1.14 19.86 48.69
C GLN A 175 0.17 19.50 49.40
N LEU A 176 0.93 20.54 49.76
CA LEU A 176 2.06 20.50 50.70
C LEU A 176 1.61 20.26 52.14
#